data_AF-A0A7R7WQJ7-F1
#
_entry.id   AF-A0A7R7WQJ7-F1
#
_cell.length_a   1.000
_cell.length_b   1.000
_cell.length_c   1.000
_cell.angle_alpha   90.00
_cell.angle_beta   90.00
_cell.angle_gamma   90.00
#
_symmetry.space_group_name_H-M   'P 1'
#
loop_
_entity.id
_entity.type
_entity.pdbx_description
1 polymer ?
#
loop_
_entity_poly.entity_id
_entity_poly.type
_entity_poly.pdbx_seq_one_letter_code
_entity_poly.pdbx_strand_id
1 'polypeptide(L)'
;MTLTGVETSHVVEVVDDAKHSTPGDGATLPGSEQDERPEDLFKPIKYTYDCFNYDGADFKETHDTPVQLKVVKEPKQPSPTEEPSCLFEIVTKIMVRRPPGGMPEDAERPSLEFMKVENVNKARMIIYSLSLLDAIREVVKYYPSQNLIGDEVTVHEPYRVLIHHIRELRELRDRLDTNTAAKPDAHLLEKCRHLEVLLQFLDPVVQRMVLPADKRLLKETPTVIFEDIWYLLKPGSLCYFLNDNIWLGGIIENVQYSEKSDDEEEAWMVSVMFQDSDFHQHVFGPAPRLISIEAFDGEKVVTTLPVFPCQFHDRQDNGSRRAAFQRRGALVRDIVWGGYKYMRYSGRLMDNKKRKYDGPVIIGPCDSPS
;
A
#
# COMPACT_ATOMS: atom_id res chain seq x y z
N MET A 1 -46.98 -0.94 4.39
CA MET A 1 -46.74 0.50 4.65
C MET A 1 -45.74 0.98 3.60
N THR A 2 -46.10 2.01 2.86
CA THR A 2 -45.28 2.64 1.81
C THR A 2 -44.31 3.63 2.42
N LEU A 3 -43.02 3.49 2.12
CA LEU A 3 -42.04 4.57 2.25
C LEU A 3 -41.12 4.53 1.03
N THR A 4 -41.25 5.56 0.20
CA THR A 4 -40.50 5.82 -1.02
C THR A 4 -39.10 6.33 -0.69
N GLY A 5 -38.05 5.65 -1.15
CA GLY A 5 -36.67 6.13 -1.14
C GLY A 5 -36.31 6.76 -2.48
N VAL A 6 -35.81 7.99 -2.46
CA VAL A 6 -35.57 8.81 -3.66
C VAL A 6 -34.23 8.43 -4.30
N GLU A 7 -34.24 8.13 -5.60
CA GLU A 7 -33.03 8.12 -6.43
C GLU A 7 -32.64 9.57 -6.77
N THR A 8 -31.45 10.01 -6.35
CA THR A 8 -30.82 11.24 -6.83
C THR A 8 -29.58 10.94 -7.67
N SER A 9 -29.82 10.59 -8.94
CA SER A 9 -28.81 10.72 -9.98
C SER A 9 -28.56 12.20 -10.25
N HIS A 10 -27.36 12.70 -9.93
CA HIS A 10 -26.94 14.04 -10.33
C HIS A 10 -26.17 13.99 -11.65
N VAL A 11 -26.92 14.12 -12.74
CA VAL A 11 -26.40 14.61 -14.03
C VAL A 11 -26.22 16.12 -13.90
N VAL A 12 -25.09 16.66 -14.37
CA VAL A 12 -24.85 18.10 -14.47
C VAL A 12 -24.45 18.43 -15.91
N GLU A 13 -25.42 18.94 -16.68
CA GLU A 13 -25.15 19.69 -17.90
C GLU A 13 -24.96 21.19 -17.59
N VAL A 14 -24.32 21.89 -18.52
CA VAL A 14 -23.90 23.29 -18.40
C VAL A 14 -24.87 24.20 -19.16
N VAL A 15 -25.24 25.34 -18.57
CA VAL A 15 -25.77 26.50 -19.31
C VAL A 15 -25.19 27.79 -18.70
N ASP A 16 -24.50 28.55 -19.53
CA ASP A 16 -24.09 29.96 -19.31
C ASP A 16 -25.31 30.91 -19.32
N ASP A 17 -25.25 32.05 -18.61
CA ASP A 17 -25.01 33.36 -19.27
C ASP A 17 -24.82 34.52 -18.26
N ALA A 18 -24.29 35.65 -18.76
CA ALA A 18 -23.63 36.70 -17.98
C ALA A 18 -24.41 38.03 -17.81
N LYS A 19 -23.71 39.06 -17.27
CA LYS A 19 -23.96 40.54 -17.28
C LYS A 19 -24.77 41.11 -16.08
N HIS A 20 -24.55 42.34 -15.57
CA HIS A 20 -23.55 43.41 -15.85
C HIS A 20 -23.48 44.47 -14.70
N SER A 21 -22.37 45.22 -14.61
CA SER A 21 -22.26 46.66 -14.19
C SER A 21 -22.00 47.09 -12.72
N THR A 22 -21.08 48.08 -12.62
CA THR A 22 -20.59 48.92 -11.49
C THR A 22 -21.24 50.33 -11.49
N PRO A 23 -20.80 51.40 -10.75
CA PRO A 23 -19.90 51.57 -9.57
C PRO A 23 -20.50 52.45 -8.41
N GLY A 24 -19.74 52.74 -7.34
CA GLY A 24 -20.08 53.80 -6.36
C GLY A 24 -18.98 54.12 -5.31
N ASP A 25 -18.72 55.42 -5.08
CA ASP A 25 -17.67 56.06 -4.23
C ASP A 25 -17.60 55.67 -2.73
N GLY A 26 -16.46 55.96 -2.08
CA GLY A 26 -16.51 56.60 -0.74
C GLY A 26 -15.36 56.41 0.28
N ALA A 27 -14.57 57.48 0.50
CA ALA A 27 -13.91 57.87 1.76
C ALA A 27 -12.64 57.11 2.25
N THR A 28 -11.96 57.71 3.26
CA THR A 28 -10.48 57.64 3.41
C THR A 28 -10.03 57.92 4.86
N LEU A 29 -9.07 57.09 5.37
CA LEU A 29 -8.18 57.28 6.55
C LEU A 29 -8.79 57.32 7.98
N PRO A 30 -7.99 57.13 9.07
CA PRO A 30 -6.71 56.40 9.21
C PRO A 30 -6.57 55.50 10.46
N GLY A 31 -5.61 54.56 10.41
CA GLY A 31 -4.63 54.38 11.49
C GLY A 31 -4.91 53.38 12.63
N SER A 32 -4.20 52.25 12.59
CA SER A 32 -3.56 51.64 13.77
C SER A 32 -2.47 50.67 13.32
N GLU A 33 -1.20 50.99 13.58
CA GLU A 33 -0.09 50.05 13.41
C GLU A 33 -0.21 48.92 14.44
N GLN A 34 -0.19 47.67 13.97
CA GLN A 34 0.17 46.53 14.83
C GLN A 34 1.26 45.70 14.15
N ASP A 35 2.22 45.32 14.99
CA ASP A 35 3.51 44.71 14.66
C ASP A 35 3.33 43.22 14.32
N GLU A 36 3.00 42.92 13.06
CA GLU A 36 2.96 41.54 12.55
C GLU A 36 4.38 41.04 12.29
N ARG A 37 4.94 40.31 13.27
CA ARG A 37 6.05 39.39 13.03
C ARG A 37 5.57 38.25 12.12
N PRO A 38 6.31 37.90 11.04
CA PRO A 38 5.91 36.80 10.18
C PRO A 38 6.05 35.48 10.94
N GLU A 39 4.95 34.76 11.11
CA GLU A 39 5.01 33.33 11.40
C GLU A 39 5.48 32.61 10.12
N ASP A 40 6.69 32.04 10.14
CA ASP A 40 7.14 31.15 9.07
C ASP A 40 6.17 29.98 8.95
N LEU A 41 5.41 29.94 7.84
CA LEU A 41 4.46 28.86 7.57
C LEU A 41 5.22 27.55 7.33
N PHE A 42 5.46 26.79 8.41
CA PHE A 42 5.86 25.39 8.33
C PHE A 42 4.71 24.57 7.71
N LYS A 43 4.82 24.24 6.43
CA LYS A 43 3.80 23.48 5.70
C LYS A 43 4.18 21.98 5.72
N PRO A 44 3.40 21.13 6.39
CA PRO A 44 3.86 19.78 6.75
C PRO A 44 3.84 18.78 5.59
N ILE A 45 3.09 19.06 4.51
CA ILE A 45 2.96 18.21 3.31
C ILE A 45 3.26 19.06 2.08
N LYS A 46 4.03 18.49 1.14
CA LYS A 46 4.39 19.10 -0.14
C LYS A 46 3.88 18.21 -1.28
N TYR A 47 3.25 18.79 -2.30
CA TYR A 47 2.68 18.06 -3.44
C TYR A 47 3.45 18.39 -4.70
N THR A 48 3.99 17.37 -5.37
CA THR A 48 4.95 17.57 -6.44
C THR A 48 4.64 16.72 -7.66
N TYR A 49 4.78 17.33 -8.83
CA TYR A 49 4.44 16.75 -10.11
C TYR A 49 5.69 16.66 -10.99
N ASP A 50 6.21 15.44 -11.14
CA ASP A 50 7.25 15.13 -12.11
C ASP A 50 6.56 15.01 -13.49
N CYS A 51 6.71 16.03 -14.33
CA CYS A 51 5.96 16.20 -15.57
C CYS A 51 6.79 15.82 -16.79
N PHE A 52 6.42 14.73 -17.45
CA PHE A 52 7.11 14.19 -18.62
C PHE A 52 6.50 14.73 -19.91
N ASN A 53 7.30 15.44 -20.69
CA ASN A 53 6.84 16.29 -21.80
C ASN A 53 7.25 15.70 -23.15
N TYR A 54 6.30 15.09 -23.86
CA TYR A 54 6.58 14.46 -25.16
C TYR A 54 7.14 15.41 -26.22
N ASP A 55 6.81 16.70 -26.12
CA ASP A 55 7.14 17.70 -27.14
C ASP A 55 8.22 18.69 -26.65
N GLY A 56 8.94 18.41 -25.56
CA GLY A 56 9.89 19.36 -24.98
C GLY A 56 10.73 18.79 -23.84
N ALA A 57 11.23 19.68 -22.98
CA ALA A 57 11.93 19.26 -21.76
C ALA A 57 10.94 18.90 -20.66
N ASP A 58 11.27 17.85 -19.90
CA ASP A 58 10.61 17.49 -18.65
C ASP A 58 10.81 18.60 -17.60
N PHE A 59 9.85 18.72 -16.68
CA PHE A 59 9.89 19.73 -15.61
C PHE A 59 9.26 19.19 -14.32
N LYS A 60 9.50 19.91 -13.22
CA LYS A 60 9.02 19.55 -11.87
C LYS A 60 8.28 20.75 -11.29
N GLU A 61 7.01 20.55 -10.93
CA GLU A 61 6.13 21.59 -10.38
C GLU A 61 5.71 21.22 -8.95
N THR A 62 5.63 22.18 -8.02
CA THR A 62 5.44 21.88 -6.59
C THR A 62 4.53 22.89 -5.91
N HIS A 63 3.61 22.38 -5.09
CA HIS A 63 2.54 23.13 -4.44
C HIS A 63 2.35 22.65 -2.98
N ASP A 64 1.73 23.49 -2.17
CA ASP A 64 1.46 23.18 -0.75
C ASP A 64 0.13 22.46 -0.50
N THR A 65 -0.74 22.42 -1.52
CA THR A 65 -2.03 21.74 -1.50
C THR A 65 -2.14 20.82 -2.71
N PRO A 66 -2.92 19.73 -2.63
CA PRO A 66 -3.12 18.86 -3.77
C PRO A 66 -3.85 19.62 -4.88
N VAL A 67 -3.23 19.71 -6.05
CA VAL A 67 -3.84 20.39 -7.21
C VAL A 67 -5.08 19.58 -7.62
N GLN A 68 -6.27 20.19 -7.52
CA GLN A 68 -7.48 19.60 -8.07
C GLN A 68 -7.41 19.70 -9.59
N LEU A 69 -7.02 18.60 -10.24
CA LEU A 69 -6.87 18.49 -11.68
C LEU A 69 -8.23 18.63 -12.40
N LYS A 70 -8.61 19.88 -12.67
CA LYS A 70 -9.67 20.32 -13.59
C LYS A 70 -9.11 21.51 -14.40
N VAL A 71 -9.57 21.63 -15.65
CA VAL A 71 -8.94 22.48 -16.67
C VAL A 71 -9.16 23.99 -16.39
N VAL A 72 -8.06 24.76 -16.21
CA VAL A 72 -7.95 26.27 -16.24
C VAL A 72 -8.55 27.04 -15.03
N LYS A 73 -7.91 28.02 -14.35
CA LYS A 73 -6.49 28.52 -14.32
C LYS A 73 -6.21 29.49 -13.11
N GLU A 74 -4.92 29.83 -12.93
CA GLU A 74 -4.28 31.08 -12.39
C GLU A 74 -4.41 31.50 -10.89
N PRO A 75 -3.39 32.19 -10.28
CA PRO A 75 -1.94 32.17 -10.57
C PRO A 75 -0.96 32.24 -9.36
N LYS A 76 0.34 31.96 -9.63
CA LYS A 76 1.63 32.47 -9.03
C LYS A 76 2.59 31.54 -8.23
N GLN A 77 3.87 31.80 -8.53
CA GLN A 77 5.19 31.18 -8.18
C GLN A 77 5.77 31.66 -6.81
N PRO A 78 6.99 31.26 -6.30
CA PRO A 78 8.09 30.49 -6.95
C PRO A 78 8.81 29.39 -6.11
N SER A 79 9.77 28.72 -6.75
CA SER A 79 10.81 27.83 -6.17
C SER A 79 12.04 28.61 -5.67
N PRO A 80 12.84 28.08 -4.72
CA PRO A 80 13.93 27.17 -5.11
C PRO A 80 14.11 25.94 -4.20
N THR A 81 15.05 25.06 -4.59
CA THR A 81 15.40 23.82 -3.89
C THR A 81 16.20 24.10 -2.62
N GLU A 82 15.60 23.85 -1.46
CA GLU A 82 16.26 23.81 -0.15
C GLU A 82 15.92 22.47 0.54
N GLU A 83 16.63 22.17 1.63
CA GLU A 83 16.47 20.95 2.43
C GLU A 83 15.00 20.70 2.79
N PRO A 84 14.52 19.43 2.85
CA PRO A 84 13.09 19.13 2.89
C PRO A 84 12.41 19.66 4.16
N SER A 85 11.81 20.84 4.05
CA SER A 85 11.04 21.53 5.11
C SER A 85 9.68 20.89 5.41
N CYS A 86 9.35 19.76 4.78
CA CYS A 86 8.08 19.05 4.90
C CYS A 86 8.30 17.66 5.51
N LEU A 87 7.27 17.13 6.19
CA LEU A 87 7.35 15.82 6.85
C LEU A 87 7.38 14.68 5.83
N PHE A 88 6.58 14.84 4.77
CA PHE A 88 6.53 13.98 3.61
C PHE A 88 6.06 14.73 2.36
N GLU A 89 6.54 14.29 1.20
CA GLU A 89 6.20 14.80 -0.12
C GLU A 89 5.33 13.77 -0.87
N ILE A 90 4.23 14.20 -1.48
CA ILE A 90 3.40 13.37 -2.35
C ILE A 90 3.81 13.66 -3.80
N VAL A 91 4.54 12.73 -4.40
CA VAL A 91 5.02 12.83 -5.79
C VAL A 91 4.08 12.08 -6.72
N THR A 92 3.51 12.77 -7.70
CA THR A 92 2.67 12.18 -8.75
C THR A 92 3.35 12.37 -10.10
N LYS A 93 3.52 11.29 -10.89
CA LYS A 93 4.07 11.40 -12.25
C LYS A 93 2.94 11.68 -13.24
N ILE A 94 3.08 12.72 -14.04
CA ILE A 94 2.07 13.12 -15.03
C ILE A 94 2.73 13.15 -16.41
N MET A 95 2.08 12.53 -17.40
CA MET A 95 2.49 12.61 -18.81
C MET A 95 1.70 13.74 -19.48
N VAL A 96 2.41 14.63 -20.18
CA VAL A 96 1.84 15.86 -20.73
C VAL A 96 2.28 16.11 -22.17
N ARG A 97 1.40 16.76 -22.95
CA ARG A 97 1.67 17.28 -24.30
C ARG A 97 1.42 18.77 -24.38
N ARG A 98 2.04 19.42 -25.36
CA ARG A 98 1.71 20.81 -25.70
C ARG A 98 0.28 20.91 -26.23
N PRO A 99 -0.46 21.98 -25.92
CA PRO A 99 -1.79 22.19 -26.49
C PRO A 99 -1.69 22.47 -28.00
N PRO A 100 -2.70 22.06 -28.80
CA PRO A 100 -2.76 22.38 -30.22
C PRO A 100 -2.94 23.90 -30.39
N GLY A 101 -1.85 24.59 -30.73
CA GLY A 101 -1.77 26.06 -30.77
C GLY A 101 -0.39 26.59 -30.36
N GLY A 102 0.41 25.78 -29.64
CA GLY A 102 1.73 26.19 -29.11
C GLY A 102 1.66 26.63 -27.65
N MET A 103 2.81 27.03 -27.09
CA MET A 103 2.82 27.69 -25.77
C MET A 103 2.20 29.09 -25.92
N PRO A 104 1.59 29.67 -24.86
CA PRO A 104 1.31 31.11 -24.82
C PRO A 104 2.59 31.91 -25.10
N GLU A 105 2.51 33.02 -25.83
CA GLU A 105 3.71 33.82 -26.19
C GLU A 105 4.48 34.34 -24.97
N ASP A 106 3.77 34.59 -23.86
CA ASP A 106 4.34 35.07 -22.59
C ASP A 106 4.89 33.94 -21.67
N ALA A 107 4.76 32.67 -22.06
CA ALA A 107 5.13 31.53 -21.20
C ALA A 107 6.63 31.17 -21.31
N GLU A 108 7.47 31.81 -20.49
CA GLU A 108 8.92 31.56 -20.44
C GLU A 108 9.30 30.10 -20.08
N ARG A 109 8.42 29.34 -19.42
CA ARG A 109 8.69 27.98 -18.92
C ARG A 109 7.46 27.08 -19.04
N PRO A 110 7.63 25.75 -19.22
CA PRO A 110 6.57 24.76 -19.04
C PRO A 110 5.85 24.85 -17.68
N SER A 111 4.53 24.65 -17.66
CA SER A 111 3.70 24.47 -16.46
C SER A 111 2.46 23.64 -16.82
N LEU A 112 1.89 22.94 -15.82
CA LEU A 112 0.62 22.23 -15.93
C LEU A 112 -0.58 23.13 -16.26
N GLU A 113 -0.49 24.46 -16.03
CA GLU A 113 -1.60 25.40 -16.27
C GLU A 113 -2.11 25.44 -17.72
N PHE A 114 -1.26 25.11 -18.71
CA PHE A 114 -1.59 25.17 -20.14
C PHE A 114 -1.16 23.91 -20.90
N MET A 115 -0.57 22.92 -20.24
CA MET A 115 -0.28 21.64 -20.88
C MET A 115 -1.47 20.70 -20.86
N LYS A 116 -1.61 19.89 -21.92
CA LYS A 116 -2.62 18.84 -22.00
C LYS A 116 -2.10 17.61 -21.24
N VAL A 117 -2.75 17.28 -20.13
CA VAL A 117 -2.52 16.01 -19.42
C VAL A 117 -3.00 14.85 -20.28
N GLU A 118 -2.13 13.86 -20.48
CA GLU A 118 -2.42 12.62 -21.20
C GLU A 118 -2.64 11.44 -20.26
N ASN A 119 -1.88 11.37 -19.17
CA ASN A 119 -1.97 10.31 -18.17
C ASN A 119 -1.49 10.83 -16.80
N VAL A 120 -2.10 10.32 -15.73
CA VAL A 120 -1.71 10.57 -14.33
C VAL A 120 -1.41 9.22 -13.70
N ASN A 121 -0.14 8.96 -13.42
CA ASN A 121 0.27 7.71 -12.78
C ASN A 121 -0.05 7.75 -11.28
N LYS A 122 -0.15 6.56 -10.65
CA LYS A 122 -0.29 6.38 -9.20
C LYS A 122 0.77 7.19 -8.44
N ALA A 123 0.35 7.90 -7.38
CA ALA A 123 1.26 8.72 -6.59
C ALA A 123 2.15 7.87 -5.67
N ARG A 124 3.19 8.50 -5.12
CA ARG A 124 4.05 7.95 -4.08
C ARG A 124 4.30 9.00 -3.00
N MET A 125 4.28 8.57 -1.75
CA MET A 125 4.68 9.36 -0.59
C MET A 125 6.17 9.14 -0.36
N ILE A 126 6.92 10.22 -0.15
CA ILE A 126 8.32 10.20 0.25
C ILE A 126 8.39 10.80 1.65
N ILE A 127 8.79 10.02 2.64
CA ILE A 127 8.83 10.44 4.04
C ILE A 127 10.26 10.82 4.42
N TYR A 128 10.43 12.08 4.84
CA TYR A 128 11.72 12.67 5.26
C TYR A 128 11.85 12.81 6.78
N SER A 129 10.73 12.91 7.51
CA SER A 129 10.79 13.13 8.96
C SER A 129 11.27 11.88 9.70
N LEU A 130 12.47 11.94 10.28
CA LEU A 130 13.03 10.86 11.11
C LEU A 130 12.10 10.46 12.26
N SER A 131 11.53 11.42 12.99
CA SER A 131 10.57 11.15 14.08
C SER A 131 9.33 10.39 13.59
N LEU A 132 8.88 10.61 12.35
CA LEU A 132 7.79 9.85 11.72
C LEU A 132 8.25 8.45 11.26
N LEU A 133 9.43 8.34 10.65
CA LEU A 133 10.02 7.05 10.28
C LEU A 133 10.20 6.15 11.50
N ASP A 134 10.62 6.70 12.63
CA ASP A 134 10.80 5.98 13.89
C ASP A 134 9.46 5.64 14.57
N ALA A 135 8.37 6.33 14.25
CA ALA A 135 7.01 5.88 14.60
C ALA A 135 6.59 4.68 13.74
N ILE A 136 6.83 4.75 12.43
CA ILE A 136 6.50 3.68 11.49
C ILE A 136 7.32 2.42 11.80
N ARG A 137 8.62 2.52 12.09
CA ARG A 137 9.50 1.42 12.52
C ARG A 137 9.15 0.85 13.90
N GLU A 138 8.52 1.65 14.77
CA GLU A 138 8.01 1.16 16.05
C GLU A 138 6.86 0.16 15.83
N VAL A 139 6.02 0.38 14.82
CA VAL A 139 4.85 -0.45 14.47
C VAL A 139 5.18 -1.56 13.47
N VAL A 140 5.82 -1.23 12.35
CA VAL A 140 6.05 -2.13 11.22
C VAL A 140 7.33 -2.94 11.44
N LYS A 141 7.22 -4.03 12.21
CA LYS A 141 8.37 -4.91 12.52
C LYS A 141 8.82 -5.80 11.37
N TYR A 142 7.91 -6.19 10.49
CA TYR A 142 8.20 -7.08 9.37
C TYR A 142 7.19 -6.87 8.24
N TYR A 143 7.67 -6.39 7.09
CA TYR A 143 6.88 -6.18 5.89
C TYR A 143 7.79 -6.37 4.64
N PRO A 144 8.01 -7.61 4.18
CA PRO A 144 9.08 -7.94 3.23
C PRO A 144 9.05 -7.19 1.90
N SER A 145 7.87 -6.78 1.41
CA SER A 145 7.73 -6.02 0.16
C SER A 145 7.98 -4.50 0.29
N GLN A 146 8.38 -3.99 1.47
CA GLN A 146 8.68 -2.56 1.68
C GLN A 146 10.00 -2.41 2.46
N ASN A 147 10.98 -1.74 1.86
CA ASN A 147 12.14 -1.28 2.62
C ASN A 147 11.75 -0.05 3.47
N LEU A 148 12.12 -0.08 4.76
CA LEU A 148 11.94 1.02 5.73
C LEU A 148 13.28 1.51 6.32
N ILE A 149 14.42 1.07 5.76
CA ILE A 149 15.78 1.42 6.15
C ILE A 149 16.25 2.63 5.32
N GLY A 150 16.92 3.58 5.97
CA GLY A 150 17.42 4.82 5.36
C GLY A 150 16.72 6.06 5.91
N ASP A 151 17.27 7.24 5.64
CA ASP A 151 16.74 8.51 6.17
C ASP A 151 15.56 9.06 5.34
N GLU A 152 15.29 8.43 4.19
CA GLU A 152 14.14 8.66 3.32
C GLU A 152 13.43 7.33 3.02
N VAL A 153 12.09 7.30 3.09
CA VAL A 153 11.30 6.12 2.71
C VAL A 153 10.22 6.49 1.70
N THR A 154 10.26 5.85 0.53
CA THR A 154 9.21 5.94 -0.49
C THR A 154 8.14 4.85 -0.28
N VAL A 155 6.87 5.23 -0.22
CA VAL A 155 5.70 4.35 -0.17
C VAL A 155 4.74 4.67 -1.32
N HIS A 156 4.47 3.71 -2.20
CA HIS A 156 3.59 3.89 -3.36
C HIS A 156 2.10 3.74 -2.99
N GLU A 157 1.21 4.44 -3.70
CA GLU A 157 -0.24 4.25 -3.61
C GLU A 157 -0.65 2.77 -3.83
N PRO A 158 -1.61 2.23 -3.06
CA PRO A 158 -2.47 2.88 -2.06
C PRO A 158 -1.85 2.96 -0.65
N TYR A 159 -0.55 3.18 -0.51
CA TYR A 159 0.16 3.31 0.78
C TYR A 159 0.06 2.05 1.65
N ARG A 160 0.16 0.88 1.00
CA ARG A 160 -0.19 -0.45 1.56
C ARG A 160 0.40 -0.74 2.93
N VAL A 161 1.71 -0.48 3.12
CA VAL A 161 2.40 -0.71 4.41
C VAL A 161 1.82 0.12 5.55
N LEU A 162 1.36 1.34 5.26
CA LEU A 162 0.77 2.24 6.26
C LEU A 162 -0.68 1.85 6.55
N ILE A 163 -1.46 1.56 5.49
CA ILE A 163 -2.85 1.13 5.62
C ILE A 163 -2.97 -0.22 6.35
N HIS A 164 -2.13 -1.20 6.02
CA HIS A 164 -2.10 -2.50 6.69
C HIS A 164 -1.79 -2.41 8.18
N HIS A 165 -1.23 -1.31 8.66
CA HIS A 165 -0.87 -1.07 10.05
C HIS A 165 -1.62 0.14 10.64
N ILE A 166 -2.71 0.60 10.02
CA ILE A 166 -3.40 1.84 10.40
C ILE A 166 -3.94 1.80 11.84
N ARG A 167 -4.39 0.63 12.30
CA ARG A 167 -4.87 0.46 13.67
C ARG A 167 -3.72 0.59 14.66
N GLU A 168 -2.63 -0.14 14.43
CA GLU A 168 -1.43 -0.11 15.26
C GLU A 168 -0.77 1.30 15.28
N LEU A 169 -0.86 2.06 14.19
CA LEU A 169 -0.41 3.46 14.11
C LEU A 169 -1.29 4.40 14.97
N ARG A 170 -2.63 4.21 15.00
CA ARG A 170 -3.52 4.96 15.91
C ARG A 170 -3.28 4.59 17.38
N GLU A 171 -3.14 3.30 17.68
CA GLU A 171 -2.81 2.81 19.03
C GLU A 171 -1.45 3.37 19.52
N LEU A 172 -0.46 3.50 18.64
CA LEU A 172 0.79 4.20 18.95
C LEU A 172 0.55 5.67 19.27
N ARG A 173 -0.22 6.39 18.45
CA ARG A 173 -0.54 7.81 18.63
C ARG A 173 -1.23 8.07 19.97
N ASP A 174 -2.26 7.31 20.32
CA ASP A 174 -2.99 7.48 21.58
C ASP A 174 -2.10 7.18 22.81
N ARG A 175 -1.19 6.21 22.69
CA ARG A 175 -0.15 5.94 23.70
C ARG A 175 0.86 7.09 23.83
N LEU A 176 1.28 7.70 22.72
CA LEU A 176 2.22 8.84 22.72
C LEU A 176 1.57 10.09 23.34
N ASP A 177 0.30 10.35 23.03
CA ASP A 177 -0.47 11.46 23.61
C ASP A 177 -0.59 11.30 25.14
N THR A 178 -1.02 10.12 25.60
CA THR A 178 -1.09 9.77 27.04
C THR A 178 0.25 9.94 27.75
N ASN A 179 1.35 9.49 27.13
CA ASN A 179 2.70 9.61 27.70
C ASN A 179 3.16 11.08 27.76
N THR A 180 2.88 11.88 26.73
CA THR A 180 3.25 13.30 26.66
C THR A 180 2.50 14.12 27.71
N ALA A 181 1.22 13.81 27.95
CA ALA A 181 0.42 14.41 29.02
C ALA A 181 0.96 14.07 30.43
N ALA A 182 1.50 12.85 30.62
CA ALA A 182 2.08 12.43 31.89
C ALA A 182 3.51 12.97 32.12
N LYS A 183 4.31 13.08 31.05
CA LYS A 183 5.68 13.61 31.05
C LYS A 183 5.93 14.34 29.72
N PRO A 184 5.92 15.69 29.71
CA PRO A 184 6.19 16.44 28.49
C PRO A 184 7.65 16.27 28.08
N ASP A 185 7.84 15.59 26.96
CA ASP A 185 9.12 15.40 26.28
C ASP A 185 8.96 15.96 24.86
N ALA A 186 9.89 16.82 24.43
CA ALA A 186 9.79 17.52 23.15
C ALA A 186 9.84 16.57 21.94
N HIS A 187 10.61 15.48 22.04
CA HIS A 187 10.73 14.50 20.97
C HIS A 187 9.48 13.59 20.90
N LEU A 188 8.88 13.23 22.04
CA LEU A 188 7.61 12.50 22.05
C LEU A 188 6.45 13.35 21.49
N LEU A 189 6.41 14.64 21.84
CA LEU A 189 5.41 15.58 21.31
C LEU A 189 5.56 15.76 19.80
N GLU A 190 6.80 15.94 19.31
CA GLU A 190 7.08 16.01 17.87
C GLU A 190 6.67 14.72 17.14
N LYS A 191 7.08 13.56 17.65
CA LYS A 191 6.72 12.24 17.11
C LYS A 191 5.20 12.05 17.03
N CYS A 192 4.47 12.47 18.06
CA CYS A 192 3.00 12.45 18.10
C CYS A 192 2.41 13.36 17.01
N ARG A 193 2.88 14.62 16.92
CA ARG A 193 2.42 15.59 15.92
C ARG A 193 2.63 15.11 14.49
N HIS A 194 3.78 14.52 14.18
CA HIS A 194 4.09 14.06 12.82
C HIS A 194 3.28 12.83 12.43
N LEU A 195 3.01 11.94 13.39
CA LEU A 195 2.14 10.79 13.21
C LEU A 195 0.67 11.20 13.00
N GLU A 196 0.20 12.22 13.73
CA GLU A 196 -1.14 12.79 13.55
C GLU A 196 -1.36 13.33 12.12
N VAL A 197 -0.41 14.09 11.56
CA VAL A 197 -0.49 14.57 10.17
C VAL A 197 -0.58 13.40 9.18
N LEU A 198 0.19 12.34 9.39
CA LEU A 198 0.14 11.15 8.52
C LEU A 198 -1.22 10.44 8.61
N LEU A 199 -1.77 10.29 9.82
CA LEU A 199 -3.08 9.67 10.03
C LEU A 199 -4.19 10.48 9.36
N GLN A 200 -4.19 11.81 9.53
CA GLN A 200 -5.16 12.71 8.88
C GLN A 200 -5.09 12.64 7.35
N PHE A 201 -3.90 12.49 6.76
CA PHE A 201 -3.75 12.27 5.32
C PHE A 201 -4.31 10.91 4.86
N LEU A 202 -4.13 9.84 5.65
CA LEU A 202 -4.60 8.50 5.31
C LEU A 202 -6.11 8.28 5.59
N ASP A 203 -6.72 9.07 6.47
CA ASP A 203 -8.13 8.92 6.88
C ASP A 203 -9.13 8.82 5.72
N PRO A 204 -9.13 9.71 4.70
CA PRO A 204 -10.06 9.60 3.57
C PRO A 204 -9.84 8.32 2.74
N VAL A 205 -8.59 7.89 2.62
CA VAL A 205 -8.18 6.69 1.87
C VAL A 205 -8.66 5.43 2.59
N VAL A 206 -8.52 5.40 3.92
CA VAL A 206 -8.99 4.34 4.82
C VAL A 206 -10.52 4.28 4.84
N GLN A 207 -11.21 5.42 4.95
CA GLN A 207 -12.68 5.47 4.92
C GLN A 207 -13.25 4.92 3.60
N ARG A 208 -12.62 5.25 2.47
CA ARG A 208 -13.05 4.81 1.13
C ARG A 208 -12.81 3.33 0.88
N MET A 209 -11.65 2.78 1.25
CA MET A 209 -11.21 1.44 0.81
C MET A 209 -11.22 0.39 1.93
N VAL A 210 -10.82 0.76 3.15
CA VAL A 210 -10.64 -0.21 4.25
C VAL A 210 -11.96 -0.53 4.95
N LEU A 211 -12.78 0.49 5.26
CA LEU A 211 -14.04 0.27 5.98
C LEU A 211 -15.03 -0.67 5.25
N PRO A 212 -15.15 -0.65 3.90
CA PRO A 212 -15.93 -1.65 3.18
C PRO A 212 -15.31 -3.07 3.27
N ALA A 213 -13.99 -3.19 3.13
CA ALA A 213 -13.28 -4.47 3.19
C ALA A 213 -13.40 -5.10 4.58
N ASP A 214 -13.14 -4.36 5.66
CA ASP A 214 -13.27 -4.84 7.04
C ASP A 214 -14.70 -5.35 7.32
N LYS A 215 -15.73 -4.65 6.84
CA LYS A 215 -17.14 -5.11 6.96
C LYS A 215 -17.40 -6.46 6.31
N ARG A 216 -16.66 -6.83 5.25
CA ARG A 216 -16.74 -8.16 4.62
C ARG A 216 -15.94 -9.21 5.38
N LEU A 217 -14.74 -8.85 5.86
CA LEU A 217 -13.83 -9.73 6.58
C LEU A 217 -14.30 -10.05 8.02
N LEU A 218 -15.16 -9.21 8.61
CA LEU A 218 -15.77 -9.40 9.93
C LEU A 218 -17.08 -10.22 9.91
N LYS A 219 -17.60 -10.60 8.73
CA LYS A 219 -18.76 -11.50 8.62
C LYS A 219 -18.46 -12.88 9.23
N GLU A 220 -19.49 -13.61 9.65
CA GLU A 220 -19.37 -15.00 10.15
C GLU A 220 -18.72 -15.92 9.10
N THR A 221 -19.09 -15.73 7.83
CA THR A 221 -18.35 -16.25 6.67
C THR A 221 -17.63 -15.08 5.98
N PRO A 222 -16.32 -14.88 6.22
CA PRO A 222 -15.56 -13.79 5.63
C PRO A 222 -15.50 -13.88 4.11
N THR A 223 -15.82 -12.76 3.45
CA THR A 223 -15.77 -12.62 2.00
C THR A 223 -14.84 -11.48 1.56
N VAL A 224 -14.47 -11.47 0.29
CA VAL A 224 -13.58 -10.47 -0.32
C VAL A 224 -13.95 -10.27 -1.80
N ILE A 225 -13.77 -9.06 -2.33
CA ILE A 225 -13.86 -8.73 -3.76
C ILE A 225 -12.45 -8.71 -4.38
N PHE A 226 -12.35 -8.77 -5.70
CA PHE A 226 -11.04 -8.84 -6.38
C PHE A 226 -10.13 -7.64 -6.06
N GLU A 227 -10.69 -6.44 -5.91
CA GLU A 227 -9.99 -5.20 -5.62
C GLU A 227 -9.42 -5.16 -4.18
N ASP A 228 -10.04 -5.89 -3.24
CA ASP A 228 -9.66 -5.93 -1.83
C ASP A 228 -8.56 -6.98 -1.54
N ILE A 229 -8.14 -7.79 -2.53
CA ILE A 229 -7.15 -8.87 -2.35
C ILE A 229 -5.83 -8.37 -1.77
N TRP A 230 -5.36 -7.19 -2.18
CA TRP A 230 -4.13 -6.61 -1.63
C TRP A 230 -4.23 -6.27 -0.14
N TYR A 231 -5.42 -5.93 0.35
CA TYR A 231 -5.68 -5.60 1.75
C TYR A 231 -5.83 -6.87 2.60
N LEU A 232 -6.51 -7.89 2.06
CA LEU A 232 -6.60 -9.22 2.64
C LEU A 232 -5.21 -9.86 2.81
N LEU A 233 -4.37 -9.78 1.79
CA LEU A 233 -3.07 -10.46 1.72
C LEU A 233 -1.92 -9.59 2.23
N LYS A 234 -2.02 -9.12 3.48
CA LYS A 234 -0.97 -8.33 4.16
C LYS A 234 0.40 -9.04 4.12
N PRO A 235 1.43 -8.49 3.45
CA PRO A 235 2.80 -9.00 3.48
C PRO A 235 3.34 -9.16 4.91
N GLY A 236 4.17 -10.17 5.11
CA GLY A 236 4.67 -10.59 6.42
C GLY A 236 3.72 -11.49 7.21
N SER A 237 2.47 -11.68 6.75
CA SER A 237 1.48 -12.53 7.43
C SER A 237 1.63 -14.01 7.08
N LEU A 238 1.29 -14.88 8.04
CA LEU A 238 1.17 -16.32 7.80
C LEU A 238 -0.06 -16.62 6.93
N CYS A 239 0.14 -17.42 5.87
CA CYS A 239 -0.90 -17.85 4.94
C CYS A 239 -0.96 -19.37 4.81
N TYR A 240 -2.12 -19.84 4.36
CA TYR A 240 -2.24 -21.14 3.72
C TYR A 240 -2.34 -20.93 2.22
N PHE A 241 -1.66 -21.79 1.46
CA PHE A 241 -1.63 -21.71 0.02
C PHE A 241 -1.67 -23.11 -0.62
N LEU A 242 -2.22 -23.17 -1.83
CA LEU A 242 -2.33 -24.39 -2.60
C LEU A 242 -1.12 -24.52 -3.54
N ASN A 243 -0.34 -25.59 -3.37
CA ASN A 243 0.73 -25.96 -4.29
C ASN A 243 0.50 -27.41 -4.73
N ASP A 244 0.41 -27.67 -6.03
CA ASP A 244 0.28 -29.04 -6.56
C ASP A 244 -0.93 -29.84 -6.02
N ASN A 245 -2.03 -29.14 -5.72
CA ASN A 245 -3.24 -29.63 -5.02
C ASN A 245 -3.02 -30.04 -3.54
N ILE A 246 -1.93 -29.59 -2.92
CA ILE A 246 -1.60 -29.79 -1.52
C ILE A 246 -1.60 -28.44 -0.80
N TRP A 247 -2.32 -28.36 0.32
CA TRP A 247 -2.26 -27.19 1.19
C TRP A 247 -0.94 -27.17 1.96
N LEU A 248 -0.23 -26.05 1.84
CA LEU A 248 1.00 -25.73 2.56
C LEU A 248 0.80 -24.46 3.40
N GLY A 249 1.74 -24.19 4.29
CA GLY A 249 1.81 -22.96 5.09
C GLY A 249 3.06 -22.18 4.73
N GLY A 250 2.93 -20.86 4.63
CA GLY A 250 4.02 -19.95 4.25
C GLY A 250 3.79 -18.54 4.77
N ILE A 251 4.66 -17.62 4.36
CA ILE A 251 4.62 -16.19 4.67
C ILE A 251 4.36 -15.44 3.36
N ILE A 252 3.39 -14.52 3.35
CA ILE A 252 3.16 -13.65 2.19
C ILE A 252 4.35 -12.70 2.08
N GLU A 253 5.08 -12.76 0.98
CA GLU A 253 6.25 -11.92 0.73
C GLU A 253 5.85 -10.62 0.01
N ASN A 254 5.05 -10.74 -1.06
CA ASN A 254 4.68 -9.64 -1.94
C ASN A 254 3.32 -9.92 -2.62
N VAL A 255 2.59 -8.86 -2.96
CA VAL A 255 1.31 -8.93 -3.68
C VAL A 255 1.28 -7.83 -4.73
N GLN A 256 1.33 -8.21 -6.00
CA GLN A 256 1.39 -7.30 -7.15
C GLN A 256 0.17 -7.48 -8.05
N TYR A 257 -0.28 -6.38 -8.65
CA TYR A 257 -1.33 -6.41 -9.66
C TYR A 257 -0.69 -6.69 -11.03
N SER A 258 -1.23 -7.66 -11.77
CA SER A 258 -0.96 -7.84 -13.19
C SER A 258 -2.13 -7.25 -13.96
N GLU A 259 -1.86 -6.23 -14.77
CA GLU A 259 -2.86 -5.64 -15.66
C GLU A 259 -3.11 -6.58 -16.85
N LYS A 260 -4.35 -6.59 -17.36
CA LYS A 260 -4.70 -7.41 -18.53
C LYS A 260 -3.82 -7.04 -19.74
N SER A 261 -3.31 -8.05 -20.43
CA SER A 261 -2.62 -7.93 -21.71
C SER A 261 -3.36 -8.70 -22.81
N ASP A 262 -2.81 -8.73 -24.03
CA ASP A 262 -3.39 -9.53 -25.13
C ASP A 262 -3.30 -11.05 -24.86
N ASP A 263 -2.31 -11.50 -24.08
CA ASP A 263 -2.03 -12.91 -23.79
C ASP A 263 -2.47 -13.36 -22.37
N GLU A 264 -2.67 -12.44 -21.43
CA GLU A 264 -2.96 -12.74 -20.01
C GLU A 264 -4.15 -11.93 -19.46
N GLU A 265 -5.05 -12.58 -18.73
CA GLU A 265 -6.12 -11.91 -17.96
C GLU A 265 -5.57 -11.18 -16.72
N GLU A 266 -6.30 -10.19 -16.21
CA GLU A 266 -5.87 -9.47 -15.01
C GLU A 266 -5.89 -10.38 -13.77
N ALA A 267 -4.89 -10.22 -12.91
CA ALA A 267 -4.66 -11.12 -11.79
C ALA A 267 -3.89 -10.45 -10.64
N TRP A 268 -4.04 -11.00 -9.43
CA TRP A 268 -3.10 -10.73 -8.35
C TRP A 268 -2.02 -11.80 -8.29
N MET A 269 -0.78 -11.36 -8.45
CA MET A 269 0.42 -12.19 -8.36
C MET A 269 0.95 -12.12 -6.92
N VAL A 270 0.85 -13.24 -6.21
CA VAL A 270 1.20 -13.38 -4.79
C VAL A 270 2.48 -14.19 -4.67
N SER A 271 3.56 -13.58 -4.18
CA SER A 271 4.76 -14.31 -3.77
C SER A 271 4.57 -14.81 -2.34
N VAL A 272 4.75 -16.11 -2.14
CA VAL A 272 4.73 -16.77 -0.83
C VAL A 272 6.07 -17.42 -0.57
N MET A 273 6.71 -17.05 0.53
CA MET A 273 7.92 -17.70 1.02
C MET A 273 7.53 -18.89 1.92
N PHE A 274 8.00 -20.09 1.59
CA PHE A 274 7.81 -21.28 2.43
C PHE A 274 9.14 -22.01 2.63
N GLN A 275 9.15 -23.09 3.41
CA GLN A 275 10.34 -23.94 3.56
C GLN A 275 10.20 -25.14 2.63
N ASP A 276 11.17 -25.33 1.74
CA ASP A 276 11.28 -26.51 0.88
C ASP A 276 12.69 -27.10 0.93
N SER A 277 12.81 -28.35 0.52
CA SER A 277 14.08 -28.96 0.15
C SER A 277 14.19 -28.91 -1.38
N ASP A 278 14.97 -27.97 -1.92
CA ASP A 278 15.19 -27.94 -3.36
C ASP A 278 15.94 -29.22 -3.77
N PHE A 279 15.26 -30.05 -4.56
CA PHE A 279 15.79 -31.32 -5.03
C PHE A 279 17.01 -31.16 -5.96
N HIS A 280 17.17 -29.98 -6.58
CA HIS A 280 18.30 -29.66 -7.45
C HIS A 280 19.48 -29.02 -6.71
N GLN A 281 19.23 -28.19 -5.68
CA GLN A 281 20.30 -27.55 -4.90
C GLN A 281 20.73 -28.36 -3.68
N HIS A 282 20.00 -29.42 -3.30
CA HIS A 282 20.26 -30.28 -2.13
C HIS A 282 20.23 -29.53 -0.78
N VAL A 283 19.76 -28.28 -0.76
CA VAL A 283 19.66 -27.43 0.43
C VAL A 283 18.21 -27.31 0.87
N PHE A 284 17.98 -27.44 2.17
CA PHE A 284 16.72 -27.07 2.82
C PHE A 284 16.73 -25.57 3.12
N GLY A 285 15.72 -24.83 2.69
CA GLY A 285 15.70 -23.39 2.90
C GLY A 285 14.42 -22.67 2.46
N PRO A 286 14.44 -21.33 2.49
CA PRO A 286 13.37 -20.50 1.97
C PRO A 286 13.21 -20.70 0.45
N ALA A 287 12.03 -21.14 0.02
CA ALA A 287 11.66 -21.28 -1.37
C ALA A 287 10.51 -20.29 -1.69
N PRO A 288 10.66 -19.41 -2.68
CA PRO A 288 9.56 -18.56 -3.15
C PRO A 288 8.61 -19.37 -4.03
N ARG A 289 7.31 -19.15 -3.86
CA ARG A 289 6.25 -19.65 -4.74
C ARG A 289 5.37 -18.50 -5.22
N LEU A 290 5.30 -18.33 -6.53
CA LEU A 290 4.36 -17.41 -7.16
C LEU A 290 2.99 -18.10 -7.35
N ILE A 291 1.92 -17.39 -7.00
CA ILE A 291 0.54 -17.86 -7.06
C ILE A 291 -0.30 -16.76 -7.73
N SER A 292 -1.04 -17.13 -8.78
CA SER A 292 -2.01 -16.24 -9.40
C SER A 292 -3.37 -16.36 -8.70
N ILE A 293 -4.03 -15.23 -8.50
CA ILE A 293 -5.47 -15.13 -8.26
C ILE A 293 -6.05 -14.38 -9.47
N GLU A 294 -6.65 -15.13 -10.39
CA GLU A 294 -7.37 -14.61 -11.56
C GLU A 294 -8.52 -13.68 -11.14
N ALA A 295 -8.88 -12.74 -12.03
CA ALA A 295 -10.04 -11.87 -11.91
C ALA A 295 -11.32 -12.60 -11.50
N PHE A 296 -12.19 -11.94 -10.73
CA PHE A 296 -13.50 -12.48 -10.42
C PHE A 296 -14.54 -11.44 -10.04
N ASP A 297 -15.76 -11.66 -10.51
CA ASP A 297 -16.90 -10.84 -10.17
C ASP A 297 -17.45 -11.13 -8.76
N GLY A 298 -17.84 -10.07 -8.06
CA GLY A 298 -18.55 -10.15 -6.80
C GLY A 298 -17.70 -10.62 -5.60
N GLU A 299 -18.39 -11.12 -4.56
CA GLU A 299 -17.75 -11.55 -3.32
C GLU A 299 -17.43 -13.07 -3.33
N LYS A 300 -16.14 -13.42 -3.21
CA LYS A 300 -15.70 -14.80 -2.93
C LYS A 300 -15.46 -15.02 -1.44
N VAL A 301 -15.69 -16.25 -0.97
CA VAL A 301 -15.35 -16.65 0.41
C VAL A 301 -13.83 -16.79 0.55
N VAL A 302 -13.25 -16.16 1.57
CA VAL A 302 -11.78 -16.04 1.73
C VAL A 302 -11.06 -17.40 1.67
N THR A 303 -11.62 -18.44 2.28
CA THR A 303 -11.00 -19.78 2.33
C THR A 303 -11.12 -20.58 1.02
N THR A 304 -11.75 -20.02 -0.01
CA THR A 304 -11.83 -20.62 -1.38
C THR A 304 -10.73 -20.12 -2.32
N LEU A 305 -10.02 -19.05 -1.95
CA LEU A 305 -8.88 -18.53 -2.72
C LEU A 305 -7.69 -19.53 -2.69
N PRO A 306 -6.84 -19.57 -3.73
CA PRO A 306 -5.67 -20.45 -3.74
C PRO A 306 -4.60 -20.04 -2.70
N VAL A 307 -4.68 -18.83 -2.15
CA VAL A 307 -3.88 -18.36 -1.02
C VAL A 307 -4.70 -17.41 -0.15
N PHE A 308 -4.64 -17.57 1.18
CA PHE A 308 -5.32 -16.70 2.15
C PHE A 308 -4.65 -16.71 3.54
N PRO A 309 -4.85 -15.70 4.40
CA PRO A 309 -4.23 -15.64 5.73
C PRO A 309 -4.75 -16.74 6.67
N CYS A 310 -3.86 -17.43 7.39
CA CYS A 310 -4.20 -18.68 8.07
C CYS A 310 -5.34 -18.54 9.10
N GLN A 311 -5.45 -17.37 9.73
CA GLN A 311 -6.46 -17.00 10.73
C GLN A 311 -7.91 -17.26 10.29
N PHE A 312 -8.22 -17.18 8.99
CA PHE A 312 -9.56 -17.37 8.47
C PHE A 312 -9.99 -18.84 8.49
N HIS A 313 -9.06 -19.77 8.29
CA HIS A 313 -9.33 -21.20 8.46
C HIS A 313 -9.10 -21.65 9.90
N ASP A 314 -8.09 -21.12 10.60
CA ASP A 314 -7.81 -21.43 12.02
C ASP A 314 -9.06 -21.16 12.90
N ARG A 315 -9.88 -20.14 12.55
CA ARG A 315 -11.16 -19.85 13.22
C ARG A 315 -12.24 -20.91 12.93
N GLN A 316 -12.24 -21.53 11.74
CA GLN A 316 -13.23 -22.51 11.30
C GLN A 316 -12.95 -23.92 11.87
N ASP A 317 -11.68 -24.30 11.98
CA ASP A 317 -11.26 -25.63 12.44
C ASP A 317 -10.59 -25.65 13.83
N ASN A 318 -10.69 -24.54 14.56
CA ASN A 318 -10.05 -24.31 15.85
C ASN A 318 -8.53 -24.58 15.84
N GLY A 319 -7.86 -24.25 14.73
CA GLY A 319 -6.41 -24.39 14.54
C GLY A 319 -5.93 -25.82 14.27
N SER A 320 -6.82 -26.77 13.96
CA SER A 320 -6.47 -28.17 13.72
C SER A 320 -5.46 -28.35 12.57
N ARG A 321 -5.66 -27.65 11.45
CA ARG A 321 -4.75 -27.59 10.30
C ARG A 321 -3.38 -27.03 10.69
N ARG A 322 -3.36 -25.96 11.48
CA ARG A 322 -2.13 -25.36 12.00
C ARG A 322 -1.34 -26.35 12.85
N ALA A 323 -2.01 -27.02 13.78
CA ALA A 323 -1.42 -28.04 14.62
C ALA A 323 -0.92 -29.26 13.82
N ALA A 324 -1.58 -29.61 12.71
CA ALA A 324 -1.10 -30.65 11.78
C ALA A 324 0.17 -30.22 11.03
N PHE A 325 0.24 -28.97 10.55
CA PHE A 325 1.43 -28.44 9.90
C PHE A 325 2.61 -28.30 10.88
N GLN A 326 2.36 -27.86 12.11
CA GLN A 326 3.39 -27.77 13.16
C GLN A 326 3.94 -29.16 13.53
N ARG A 327 3.08 -30.19 13.67
CA ARG A 327 3.52 -31.58 13.88
C ARG A 327 4.36 -32.11 12.71
N ARG A 328 3.95 -31.84 11.46
CA ARG A 328 4.73 -32.20 10.26
C ARG A 328 6.08 -31.48 10.22
N GLY A 329 6.11 -30.19 10.51
CA GLY A 329 7.33 -29.38 10.57
C GLY A 329 8.30 -29.85 11.65
N ALA A 330 7.79 -30.19 12.84
CA ALA A 330 8.60 -30.78 13.91
C ALA A 330 9.22 -32.12 13.48
N LEU A 331 8.47 -33.00 12.81
CA LEU A 331 9.00 -34.24 12.27
C LEU A 331 10.12 -34.02 11.24
N VAL A 332 9.93 -33.12 10.27
CA VAL A 332 10.95 -32.78 9.26
C VAL A 332 12.21 -32.24 9.92
N ARG A 333 12.05 -31.27 10.84
CA ARG A 333 13.13 -30.69 11.64
C ARG A 333 13.91 -31.74 12.43
N ASP A 334 13.20 -32.66 13.09
CA ASP A 334 13.81 -33.73 13.88
C ASP A 334 14.54 -34.77 12.99
N ILE A 335 14.15 -34.91 11.72
CA ILE A 335 14.90 -35.70 10.74
C ILE A 335 16.16 -34.93 10.30
N VAL A 336 16.02 -33.69 9.82
CA VAL A 336 17.13 -32.87 9.29
C VAL A 336 18.25 -32.70 10.31
N TRP A 337 17.94 -32.37 11.58
CA TRP A 337 18.95 -32.26 12.65
C TRP A 337 19.35 -33.60 13.28
N GLY A 338 18.59 -34.67 13.02
CA GLY A 338 18.86 -36.00 13.54
C GLY A 338 19.77 -36.86 12.64
N GLY A 339 20.23 -36.33 11.50
CA GLY A 339 20.97 -37.09 10.50
C GLY A 339 20.12 -38.17 9.81
N TYR A 340 20.76 -39.23 9.35
CA TYR A 340 20.09 -40.34 8.66
C TYR A 340 19.25 -41.20 9.60
N LYS A 341 17.99 -41.40 9.24
CA LYS A 341 17.00 -42.21 9.96
C LYS A 341 16.36 -43.24 9.04
N TYR A 342 16.37 -44.50 9.49
CA TYR A 342 15.59 -45.57 8.88
C TYR A 342 14.13 -45.46 9.33
N MET A 343 13.21 -45.32 8.39
CA MET A 343 11.78 -45.09 8.64
C MET A 343 10.93 -45.93 7.67
N ARG A 344 9.62 -46.02 7.91
CA ARG A 344 8.66 -46.53 6.91
C ARG A 344 7.87 -45.36 6.35
N TYR A 345 7.77 -45.29 5.02
CA TYR A 345 6.94 -44.31 4.31
C TYR A 345 5.81 -45.03 3.59
N SER A 346 4.59 -44.48 3.69
CA SER A 346 3.44 -44.87 2.88
C SER A 346 2.76 -43.59 2.37
N GLY A 347 2.85 -43.33 1.07
CA GLY A 347 2.42 -42.05 0.48
C GLY A 347 2.80 -41.90 -0.98
N ARG A 348 2.77 -40.67 -1.51
CA ARG A 348 3.22 -40.36 -2.88
C ARG A 348 4.59 -39.69 -2.84
N LEU A 349 5.54 -40.23 -3.58
CA LEU A 349 6.83 -39.58 -3.82
C LEU A 349 6.62 -38.21 -4.46
N MET A 350 7.51 -37.26 -4.15
CA MET A 350 7.50 -35.91 -4.73
C MET A 350 8.12 -35.86 -6.13
N ASP A 351 8.15 -36.99 -6.85
CA ASP A 351 8.65 -37.04 -8.23
C ASP A 351 7.57 -36.57 -9.21
N ASN A 352 7.96 -36.18 -10.43
CA ASN A 352 7.03 -35.71 -11.47
C ASN A 352 5.90 -36.72 -11.78
N LYS A 353 6.10 -38.01 -11.46
CA LYS A 353 5.13 -39.10 -11.65
C LYS A 353 4.24 -39.34 -10.42
N LYS A 354 4.48 -38.64 -9.31
CA LYS A 354 3.78 -38.71 -8.01
C LYS A 354 3.49 -40.13 -7.55
N ARG A 355 4.48 -41.02 -7.73
CA ARG A 355 4.31 -42.48 -7.58
C ARG A 355 3.95 -42.84 -6.14
N LYS A 356 2.98 -43.72 -5.95
CA LYS A 356 2.73 -44.31 -4.63
C LYS A 356 3.89 -45.22 -4.24
N TYR A 357 4.37 -45.07 -3.00
CA TYR A 357 5.37 -45.93 -2.38
C TYR A 357 4.89 -46.33 -0.99
N ASP A 358 5.02 -47.61 -0.66
CA ASP A 358 4.80 -48.13 0.69
C ASP A 358 5.94 -49.11 1.04
N GLY A 359 6.82 -48.70 1.95
CA GLY A 359 8.03 -49.46 2.26
C GLY A 359 9.01 -48.72 3.16
N PRO A 360 10.16 -49.34 3.44
CA PRO A 360 11.24 -48.71 4.20
C PRO A 360 11.93 -47.61 3.39
N VAL A 361 12.29 -46.52 4.04
CA VAL A 361 13.07 -45.42 3.47
C VAL A 361 14.19 -45.04 4.43
N ILE A 362 15.28 -44.51 3.89
CA ILE A 362 16.27 -43.77 4.67
C ILE A 362 16.02 -42.30 4.37
N ILE A 363 15.80 -41.50 5.40
CA ILE A 363 15.58 -40.05 5.30
C ILE A 363 16.68 -39.35 6.11
N GLY A 364 17.30 -38.32 5.57
CA GLY A 364 18.33 -37.54 6.24
C GLY A 364 18.54 -36.21 5.53
N PRO A 365 19.48 -35.37 5.99
CA PRO A 365 19.98 -34.26 5.21
C PRO A 365 20.55 -34.77 3.87
N CYS A 366 20.48 -33.95 2.82
CA CYS A 366 21.04 -34.33 1.53
C CYS A 366 22.53 -33.96 1.52
N ASP A 367 23.41 -34.94 1.72
CA ASP A 367 24.84 -34.71 1.60
C ASP A 367 25.21 -34.48 0.12
N SER A 368 25.36 -33.22 -0.27
CA SER A 368 26.01 -32.84 -1.51
C SER A 368 27.50 -33.25 -1.47
N PRO A 369 28.03 -34.02 -2.44
CA PRO A 369 29.48 -34.19 -2.54
C PRO A 369 30.13 -32.82 -2.82
N SER A 370 31.13 -32.47 -2.01
CA SER A 370 31.93 -31.24 -2.07
C SER A 370 32.81 -31.15 -3.31
#